data_AF-D8IF14-F1
#
_entry.id   AF-D8IF14-F1
#
_cell.length_a   1.000
_cell.length_b   1.000
_cell.length_c   1.000
_cell.angle_alpha   90.00
_cell.angle_beta   90.00
_cell.angle_gamma   90.00
#
_symmetry.space_group_name_H-M   'P 1'
#
loop_
_entity.id
_entity.type
_entity.pdbx_description
1 polymer ?
#
loop_
_entity_poly.entity_id
_entity_poly.type
_entity_poly.pdbx_seq_one_letter_code
_entity_poly.pdbx_strand_id
1 'polypeptide(L)'
;MNTFININESVYSICKNNSKIRDILYDLGFKSIKNQVMFNTIAKKITIKKALEIKNISEVELIKKFKENGFYIFNNNRNSILKEIIVRLHNNENIDNIKKEFDSKLTKVSAVEIHNAMHELIKEGMDIDEAKEYFYIRSLILKDAISNDVDIDEDYIIYFKNTNREIEKLLKDILENKNRYIFDKLYDKVKKHYIKKETLFFLELKKHNNDEPSKVMSKVDKDIIDYMDYIKNNNLDDNTFFIEMHKLCGNINDMIFKEENILIPLAISVLPEDELKYIKENYIK
;
A
#
# COMPACT_ATOMS: atom_id res chain seq x y z
N MET A 1 -13.75 7.32 7.78
CA MET A 1 -12.62 6.70 8.51
C MET A 1 -13.03 5.34 9.05
N ASN A 2 -12.59 4.26 8.41
CA ASN A 2 -12.73 2.91 8.97
C ASN A 2 -11.71 2.75 10.11
N THR A 3 -12.17 2.43 11.32
CA THR A 3 -11.27 2.24 12.47
C THR A 3 -11.00 0.75 12.65
N PHE A 4 -9.73 0.36 12.48
CA PHE A 4 -9.29 -1.00 12.74
C PHE A 4 -9.01 -1.20 14.24
N ILE A 5 -9.48 -2.32 14.80
CA ILE A 5 -9.43 -2.65 16.22
C ILE A 5 -8.58 -3.91 16.40
N ASN A 6 -7.47 -3.80 17.12
CA ASN A 6 -6.70 -4.97 17.54
C ASN A 6 -7.31 -5.61 18.78
N ILE A 7 -8.03 -6.72 18.64
CA ILE A 7 -8.70 -7.41 19.77
C ILE A 7 -7.74 -8.05 20.78
N ASN A 8 -6.44 -8.08 20.48
CA ASN A 8 -5.39 -8.52 21.39
C ASN A 8 -4.87 -7.39 22.29
N GLU A 9 -5.25 -6.14 22.03
CA GLU A 9 -5.01 -5.06 22.98
C GLU A 9 -5.98 -5.11 24.17
N SER A 10 -5.62 -4.39 25.23
CA SER A 10 -6.47 -4.28 26.42
C SER A 10 -7.82 -3.65 26.07
N VAL A 11 -8.90 -4.11 26.71
CA VAL A 11 -10.24 -3.52 26.55
C VAL A 11 -10.20 -2.02 26.85
N TYR A 12 -9.39 -1.60 27.83
CA TYR A 12 -9.22 -0.21 28.20
C TYR A 12 -8.59 0.64 27.08
N SER A 13 -7.48 0.20 26.46
CA SER A 13 -6.80 0.99 25.41
C SER A 13 -7.73 1.23 24.21
N ILE A 14 -8.46 0.19 23.80
CA ILE A 14 -9.40 0.25 22.67
C ILE A 14 -10.58 1.17 22.99
N CYS A 15 -11.09 1.13 24.22
CA CYS A 15 -12.35 1.80 24.58
C CYS A 15 -12.19 3.19 25.21
N LYS A 16 -10.99 3.57 25.69
CA LYS A 16 -10.79 4.81 26.47
C LYS A 16 -11.22 6.06 25.70
N ASN A 17 -10.90 6.11 24.42
CA ASN A 17 -11.17 7.25 23.54
C ASN A 17 -12.30 6.98 22.54
N ASN A 18 -13.04 5.87 22.68
CA ASN A 18 -14.08 5.48 21.73
C ASN A 18 -15.33 4.94 22.44
N SER A 19 -16.28 5.84 22.69
CA SER A 19 -17.55 5.51 23.36
C SER A 19 -18.41 4.54 22.53
N LYS A 20 -18.37 4.62 21.20
CA LYS A 20 -19.11 3.71 20.31
C LYS A 20 -18.68 2.25 20.51
N ILE A 21 -17.38 1.97 20.63
CA ILE A 21 -16.91 0.60 20.87
C ILE A 21 -17.40 0.08 22.22
N ARG A 22 -17.44 0.93 23.26
CA ARG A 22 -18.01 0.55 24.57
C ARG A 22 -19.49 0.17 24.47
N ASP A 23 -20.26 0.93 23.70
CA ASP A 23 -21.68 0.66 23.52
C ASP A 23 -21.91 -0.65 22.75
N ILE A 24 -21.14 -0.90 21.68
CA ILE A 24 -21.24 -2.16 20.93
C ILE A 24 -20.90 -3.37 21.81
N LEU A 25 -19.83 -3.28 22.61
CA LEU A 25 -19.48 -4.35 23.55
C LEU A 25 -20.56 -4.52 24.64
N TYR A 26 -21.15 -3.43 25.13
CA TYR A 26 -22.27 -3.51 26.08
C TYR A 26 -23.49 -4.25 25.48
N ASP A 27 -23.78 -4.01 24.20
CA ASP A 27 -24.87 -4.65 23.48
C ASP A 27 -24.60 -6.13 23.21
N LEU A 28 -23.34 -6.49 22.95
CA LEU A 28 -22.89 -7.89 22.84
C LEU A 28 -22.88 -8.65 24.17
N GLY A 29 -23.20 -7.98 25.30
CA GLY A 29 -23.35 -8.64 26.60
C GLY A 29 -22.22 -8.37 27.60
N PHE A 30 -21.26 -7.51 27.27
CA PHE A 30 -20.22 -7.05 28.20
C PHE A 30 -20.75 -5.95 29.14
N LYS A 31 -21.84 -6.22 29.88
CA LYS A 31 -22.56 -5.22 30.68
C LYS A 31 -21.68 -4.46 31.69
N SER A 32 -20.66 -5.12 32.24
CA SER A 32 -19.69 -4.53 33.17
C SER A 32 -18.81 -3.43 32.58
N ILE A 33 -18.76 -3.28 31.25
CA ILE A 33 -17.92 -2.27 30.58
C ILE A 33 -18.36 -0.82 30.87
N LYS A 34 -19.63 -0.62 31.28
CA LYS A 34 -20.13 0.70 31.73
C LYS A 34 -19.83 1.00 33.21
N ASN A 35 -19.37 0.01 33.99
CA ASN A 35 -18.95 0.25 35.37
C ASN A 35 -17.56 0.90 35.39
N GLN A 36 -17.48 2.11 35.95
CA GLN A 36 -16.25 2.92 35.93
C GLN A 36 -15.11 2.31 36.74
N VAL A 37 -15.39 1.58 37.82
CA VAL A 37 -14.37 0.92 38.64
C VAL A 37 -13.77 -0.25 37.87
N MET A 38 -14.60 -1.13 37.31
CA MET A 38 -14.14 -2.27 36.50
C MET A 38 -13.42 -1.82 35.23
N PHE A 39 -13.89 -0.76 34.60
CA PHE A 39 -13.25 -0.19 33.41
C PHE A 39 -11.85 0.36 33.71
N ASN A 40 -11.66 1.05 34.84
CA ASN A 40 -10.34 1.60 35.18
C ASN A 40 -9.36 0.60 35.81
N THR A 41 -9.81 -0.64 36.08
CA THR A 41 -9.02 -1.70 36.73
C THR A 41 -8.87 -2.94 35.85
N ILE A 42 -9.91 -3.76 35.74
CA ILE A 42 -9.91 -5.05 35.02
C ILE A 42 -9.71 -4.84 33.52
N ALA A 43 -10.35 -3.82 32.93
CA ALA A 43 -10.25 -3.60 31.48
C ALA A 43 -8.82 -3.27 31.01
N LYS A 44 -7.93 -2.81 31.89
CA LYS A 44 -6.51 -2.58 31.58
C LYS A 44 -5.70 -3.88 31.47
N LYS A 45 -6.18 -4.97 32.09
CA LYS A 45 -5.47 -6.25 32.20
C LYS A 45 -6.04 -7.34 31.30
N ILE A 46 -7.24 -7.16 30.75
CA ILE A 46 -7.91 -8.14 29.89
C ILE A 46 -8.04 -7.61 28.46
N THR A 47 -7.90 -8.49 27.48
CA THR A 47 -8.08 -8.19 26.05
C THR A 47 -9.52 -8.46 25.60
N ILE A 48 -9.94 -7.90 24.47
CA ILE A 48 -11.29 -8.21 23.92
C ILE A 48 -11.38 -9.70 23.59
N LYS A 49 -10.34 -10.28 22.98
CA LYS A 49 -10.29 -11.71 22.65
C LYS A 49 -10.53 -12.60 23.86
N LYS A 50 -9.80 -12.36 24.95
CA LYS A 50 -9.95 -13.15 26.19
C LYS A 50 -11.30 -12.91 26.88
N ALA A 51 -11.87 -11.71 26.74
CA ALA A 51 -13.20 -11.42 27.24
C ALA A 51 -14.30 -12.20 26.48
N LEU A 52 -14.18 -12.36 25.17
CA LEU A 52 -15.08 -13.19 24.34
C LEU A 52 -15.06 -14.65 24.80
N GLU A 53 -13.88 -15.22 25.02
CA GLU A 53 -13.70 -16.60 25.51
C GLU A 53 -14.43 -16.81 26.85
N ILE A 54 -14.25 -15.89 27.81
CA ILE A 54 -14.90 -15.97 29.13
C ILE A 54 -16.42 -15.87 29.03
N LYS A 55 -16.93 -15.05 28.11
CA LYS A 55 -18.36 -14.85 27.90
C LYS A 55 -18.99 -15.86 26.95
N ASN A 56 -18.18 -16.75 26.38
CA ASN A 56 -18.59 -17.71 25.36
C ASN A 56 -19.31 -17.04 24.16
N ILE A 57 -18.82 -15.87 23.75
CA ILE A 57 -19.33 -15.14 22.58
C ILE A 57 -18.39 -15.43 21.41
N SER A 58 -18.96 -15.77 20.25
CA SER A 58 -18.14 -16.08 19.07
C SER A 58 -17.45 -14.83 18.50
N GLU A 59 -16.20 -14.97 18.04
CA GLU A 59 -15.51 -13.88 17.32
C GLU A 59 -16.29 -13.45 16.07
N VAL A 60 -17.01 -14.37 15.41
CA VAL A 60 -17.83 -14.10 14.23
C VAL A 60 -18.92 -13.07 14.54
N GLU A 61 -19.57 -13.18 15.70
CA GLU A 61 -20.62 -12.27 16.13
C GLU A 61 -20.08 -10.88 16.43
N LEU A 62 -18.91 -10.80 17.08
CA LEU A 62 -18.19 -9.54 17.29
C LEU A 62 -17.82 -8.87 15.96
N ILE A 63 -17.23 -9.62 15.03
CA ILE A 63 -16.83 -9.12 13.70
C ILE A 63 -18.05 -8.56 12.96
N LYS A 64 -19.17 -9.29 12.95
CA LYS A 64 -20.40 -8.84 12.32
C LYS A 64 -20.87 -7.51 12.91
N LYS A 65 -20.94 -7.42 14.24
CA LYS A 65 -21.43 -6.23 14.94
C LYS A 65 -20.50 -5.02 14.77
N PHE A 66 -19.20 -5.24 14.77
CA PHE A 66 -18.21 -4.19 14.51
C PHE A 66 -18.33 -3.69 13.08
N LYS A 67 -18.45 -4.60 12.09
CA LYS A 67 -18.60 -4.25 10.68
C LYS A 67 -19.88 -3.45 10.40
N GLU A 68 -21.01 -3.84 10.99
CA GLU A 68 -22.27 -3.07 10.93
C GLU A 68 -22.14 -1.62 11.43
N ASN A 69 -21.13 -1.36 12.28
CA ASN A 69 -20.86 -0.06 12.87
C ASN A 69 -19.59 0.63 12.29
N GLY A 70 -19.04 0.14 11.18
CA GLY A 70 -17.86 0.72 10.51
C GLY A 70 -16.51 0.42 11.19
N PHE A 71 -16.47 -0.59 12.06
CA PHE A 71 -15.25 -1.06 12.73
C PHE A 71 -14.80 -2.40 12.15
N TYR A 72 -13.49 -2.56 12.00
CA TYR A 72 -12.88 -3.78 11.44
C TYR A 72 -11.89 -4.36 12.45
N ILE A 73 -11.77 -5.68 12.56
CA ILE A 73 -10.88 -6.32 13.54
C ILE A 73 -9.55 -6.68 12.88
N PHE A 74 -8.44 -6.24 13.50
CA PHE A 74 -7.10 -6.78 13.26
C PHE A 74 -7.08 -8.23 13.75
N ASN A 75 -7.02 -9.17 12.81
CA ASN A 75 -7.02 -10.59 13.13
C ASN A 75 -5.59 -11.13 12.93
N ASN A 76 -4.95 -11.66 13.98
CA ASN A 76 -3.64 -12.32 13.87
C ASN A 76 -3.67 -13.48 12.87
N ASN A 77 -4.85 -14.09 12.65
CA ASN A 77 -5.04 -15.12 11.64
C ASN A 77 -4.95 -14.55 10.21
N ARG A 78 -5.33 -13.29 10.00
CA ARG A 78 -5.19 -12.63 8.69
C ARG A 78 -3.75 -12.26 8.38
N ASN A 79 -3.04 -11.72 9.36
CA ASN A 79 -1.63 -11.38 9.18
C ASN A 79 -0.79 -12.65 8.92
N SER A 80 -1.06 -13.75 9.63
CA SER A 80 -0.41 -15.04 9.34
C SER A 80 -0.76 -15.61 7.96
N ILE A 81 -2.03 -15.56 7.53
CA ILE A 81 -2.40 -15.92 6.15
C ILE A 81 -1.67 -15.04 5.13
N LEU A 82 -1.56 -13.73 5.40
CA LEU A 82 -0.87 -12.79 4.53
C LEU A 82 0.64 -13.12 4.45
N LYS A 83 1.27 -13.42 5.60
CA LYS A 83 2.67 -13.88 5.68
C LYS A 83 2.89 -15.18 4.92
N GLU A 84 2.00 -16.16 5.10
CA GLU A 84 2.06 -17.44 4.40
C GLU A 84 1.97 -17.26 2.88
N ILE A 85 1.04 -16.42 2.41
CA ILE A 85 0.91 -16.10 0.99
C ILE A 85 2.17 -15.40 0.45
N ILE A 86 2.78 -14.47 1.20
CA ILE A 86 4.05 -13.83 0.80
C ILE A 86 5.15 -14.87 0.63
N VAL A 87 5.32 -15.75 1.61
CA VAL A 87 6.36 -16.79 1.60
C VAL A 87 6.14 -17.75 0.42
N ARG A 88 4.89 -18.14 0.15
CA ARG A 88 4.55 -19.00 -0.98
C ARG A 88 4.79 -18.32 -2.34
N LEU A 89 4.50 -17.02 -2.45
CA LEU A 89 4.85 -16.22 -3.63
C LEU A 89 6.37 -16.12 -3.83
N HIS A 90 7.12 -15.94 -2.74
CA HIS A 90 8.58 -15.95 -2.77
C HIS A 90 9.14 -17.29 -3.27
N ASN A 91 8.50 -18.39 -2.94
CA ASN A 91 8.88 -19.74 -3.40
C ASN A 91 8.37 -20.09 -4.83
N ASN A 92 8.00 -19.09 -5.65
CA ASN A 92 7.53 -19.26 -7.03
C ASN A 92 6.29 -20.16 -7.19
N GLU A 93 5.42 -20.20 -6.19
CA GLU A 93 4.14 -20.89 -6.35
C GLU A 93 3.26 -20.23 -7.43
N ASN A 94 2.42 -21.03 -8.07
CA ASN A 94 1.55 -20.58 -9.15
C ASN A 94 0.64 -19.43 -8.71
N ILE A 95 0.79 -18.28 -9.38
CA ILE A 95 0.08 -17.03 -9.09
C ILE A 95 -1.45 -17.18 -9.15
N ASP A 96 -1.98 -17.97 -10.08
CA ASP A 96 -3.44 -18.12 -10.24
C ASP A 96 -4.08 -18.85 -9.06
N ASN A 97 -3.36 -19.83 -8.49
CA ASN A 97 -3.81 -20.52 -7.27
C ASN A 97 -3.77 -19.61 -6.06
N ILE A 98 -2.69 -18.82 -5.93
CA ILE A 98 -2.57 -17.85 -4.85
C ILE A 98 -3.65 -16.77 -4.96
N LYS A 99 -3.97 -16.27 -6.16
CA LYS A 99 -5.06 -15.31 -6.37
C LYS A 99 -6.40 -15.85 -5.89
N LYS A 100 -6.78 -17.08 -6.25
CA LYS A 100 -8.04 -17.70 -5.80
C LYS A 100 -8.11 -17.83 -4.28
N GLU A 101 -7.01 -18.27 -3.67
CA GLU A 101 -6.93 -18.40 -2.22
C GLU A 101 -7.01 -17.03 -1.54
N PHE A 102 -6.29 -16.05 -2.08
CA PHE A 102 -6.30 -14.67 -1.63
C PHE A 102 -7.71 -14.09 -1.65
N ASP A 103 -8.42 -14.18 -2.77
CA ASP A 103 -9.79 -13.67 -2.90
C ASP A 103 -10.76 -14.34 -1.92
N SER A 104 -10.57 -15.65 -1.68
CA SER A 104 -11.41 -16.41 -0.76
C SER A 104 -11.16 -16.11 0.73
N LYS A 105 -9.90 -15.85 1.12
CA LYS A 105 -9.48 -15.69 2.53
C LYS A 105 -9.28 -14.24 2.95
N LEU A 106 -8.94 -13.38 1.99
CA LEU A 106 -8.50 -12.00 2.17
C LEU A 106 -9.25 -11.10 1.18
N THR A 107 -10.58 -11.04 1.34
CA THR A 107 -11.52 -10.27 0.50
C THR A 107 -11.09 -8.85 0.17
N LYS A 108 -10.38 -8.16 1.08
CA LYS A 108 -9.68 -6.89 0.87
C LYS A 108 -8.47 -6.81 1.83
N VAL A 109 -7.37 -6.18 1.43
CA VAL A 109 -6.17 -5.99 2.27
C VAL A 109 -5.55 -4.62 2.04
N SER A 110 -5.29 -3.87 3.10
CA SER A 110 -4.66 -2.54 3.01
C SER A 110 -3.15 -2.61 2.74
N ALA A 111 -2.59 -1.57 2.13
CA ALA A 111 -1.14 -1.41 1.96
C ALA A 111 -0.37 -1.51 3.30
N VAL A 112 -0.99 -1.06 4.40
CA VAL A 112 -0.44 -1.16 5.76
C VAL A 112 -0.38 -2.60 6.25
N GLU A 113 -1.45 -3.39 6.08
CA GLU A 113 -1.44 -4.81 6.43
C GLU A 113 -0.34 -5.56 5.67
N ILE A 114 -0.17 -5.22 4.40
CA ILE A 114 0.87 -5.78 3.52
C ILE A 114 2.26 -5.46 4.05
N HIS A 115 2.53 -4.18 4.32
CA HIS A 115 3.80 -3.69 4.83
C HIS A 115 4.13 -4.31 6.19
N ASN A 116 3.19 -4.29 7.13
CA ASN A 116 3.37 -4.86 8.48
C ASN A 116 3.69 -6.36 8.42
N ALA A 117 3.01 -7.13 7.57
CA ALA A 117 3.30 -8.54 7.39
C ALA A 117 4.73 -8.79 6.89
N MET A 118 5.26 -7.95 5.99
CA MET A 118 6.66 -8.10 5.56
C MET A 118 7.63 -7.73 6.67
N HIS A 119 7.35 -6.65 7.39
CA HIS A 119 8.24 -6.22 8.46
C HIS A 119 8.36 -7.29 9.54
N GLU A 120 7.27 -8.01 9.82
CA GLU A 120 7.31 -9.18 10.68
C GLU A 120 8.10 -10.34 10.07
N LEU A 121 7.93 -10.66 8.78
CA LEU A 121 8.73 -11.72 8.14
C LEU A 121 10.23 -11.44 8.19
N ILE A 122 10.64 -10.19 7.98
CA ILE A 122 12.03 -9.75 8.10
C ILE A 122 12.52 -9.92 9.55
N LYS A 123 11.71 -9.54 10.54
CA LYS A 123 12.02 -9.78 11.96
C LYS A 123 12.11 -11.27 12.29
N GLU A 124 11.36 -12.11 11.58
CA GLU A 124 11.34 -13.57 11.71
C GLU A 124 12.47 -14.26 10.94
N GLY A 125 13.33 -13.51 10.25
CA GLY A 125 14.57 -14.01 9.64
C GLY A 125 14.56 -14.14 8.11
N MET A 126 13.50 -13.66 7.43
CA MET A 126 13.52 -13.52 5.97
C MET A 126 14.57 -12.49 5.55
N ASP A 127 15.36 -12.79 4.53
CA ASP A 127 16.37 -11.87 4.03
C ASP A 127 15.71 -10.59 3.46
N ILE A 128 16.32 -9.45 3.75
CA ILE A 128 15.78 -8.14 3.39
C ILE A 128 15.77 -7.93 1.87
N ASP A 129 16.76 -8.44 1.15
CA ASP A 129 16.85 -8.29 -0.30
C ASP A 129 15.90 -9.29 -1.00
N GLU A 130 15.73 -10.50 -0.46
CA GLU A 130 14.68 -11.43 -0.86
C GLU A 130 13.27 -10.88 -0.63
N ALA A 131 13.00 -10.22 0.50
CA ALA A 131 11.72 -9.58 0.78
C ALA A 131 11.42 -8.41 -0.17
N LYS A 132 12.46 -7.70 -0.62
CA LYS A 132 12.35 -6.56 -1.56
C LYS A 132 12.10 -6.99 -3.00
N GLU A 133 12.67 -8.12 -3.45
CA GLU A 133 12.58 -8.57 -4.84
C GLU A 133 11.14 -8.97 -5.24
N TYR A 134 10.34 -9.45 -4.27
CA TYR A 134 8.96 -9.89 -4.49
C TYR A 134 7.88 -8.83 -4.22
N PHE A 135 8.27 -7.59 -3.91
CA PHE A 135 7.33 -6.45 -3.77
C PHE A 135 6.48 -6.26 -5.05
N TYR A 136 7.08 -6.56 -6.22
CA TYR A 136 6.44 -6.51 -7.52
C TYR A 136 5.40 -7.63 -7.76
N ILE A 137 5.73 -8.88 -7.41
CA ILE A 137 4.79 -10.01 -7.54
C ILE A 137 3.61 -9.84 -6.57
N ARG A 138 3.86 -9.25 -5.41
CA ARG A 138 2.83 -8.92 -4.44
C ARG A 138 1.84 -7.88 -4.96
N SER A 139 2.32 -6.79 -5.58
CA SER A 139 1.43 -5.75 -6.11
C SER A 139 0.55 -6.25 -7.26
N LEU A 140 1.00 -7.25 -8.04
CA LEU A 140 0.22 -7.89 -9.11
C LEU A 140 -0.97 -8.73 -8.62
N ILE A 141 -0.94 -9.22 -7.38
CA ILE A 141 -2.04 -9.98 -6.75
C ILE A 141 -2.92 -9.05 -5.91
N LEU A 142 -2.30 -8.05 -5.30
CA LEU A 142 -2.95 -7.15 -4.37
C LEU A 142 -3.68 -5.99 -5.07
N LYS A 143 -3.47 -5.77 -6.37
CA LYS A 143 -4.12 -4.73 -7.17
C LYS A 143 -5.65 -4.73 -7.04
N ASP A 144 -6.27 -5.92 -7.10
CA ASP A 144 -7.73 -6.07 -7.06
C ASP A 144 -8.29 -6.08 -5.63
N ALA A 145 -7.43 -6.37 -4.64
CA ALA A 145 -7.83 -6.52 -3.25
C ALA A 145 -7.44 -5.37 -2.33
N ILE A 146 -6.56 -4.46 -2.78
CA ILE A 146 -6.27 -3.24 -2.03
C ILE A 146 -7.55 -2.42 -1.98
N SER A 147 -8.10 -2.29 -0.78
CA SER A 147 -9.23 -1.40 -0.56
C SER A 147 -8.76 0.02 -0.82
N ASN A 148 -9.20 0.61 -1.93
CA ASN A 148 -9.21 2.07 -2.11
C ASN A 148 -10.18 2.76 -1.12
N ASP A 149 -10.60 2.10 -0.02
CA ASP A 149 -11.53 2.61 1.00
C ASP A 149 -10.85 3.61 1.96
N VAL A 150 -9.84 4.31 1.46
CA VAL A 150 -9.33 5.51 2.11
C VAL A 150 -9.94 6.68 1.34
N ASP A 151 -11.01 7.24 1.90
CA ASP A 151 -11.50 8.61 1.66
C ASP A 151 -10.43 9.66 2.07
N ILE A 152 -9.16 9.42 1.71
CA ILE A 152 -8.14 10.46 1.66
C ILE A 152 -8.21 10.94 0.23
N ASP A 153 -8.83 12.10 0.12
CA ASP A 153 -9.14 12.83 -1.10
C ASP A 153 -8.06 12.58 -2.16
N GLU A 154 -8.43 11.92 -3.28
CA GLU A 154 -7.51 11.70 -4.41
C GLU A 154 -6.79 13.00 -4.81
N ASP A 155 -7.41 14.14 -4.48
CA ASP A 155 -6.89 15.49 -4.51
C ASP A 155 -5.44 15.65 -3.98
N TYR A 156 -5.00 14.96 -2.91
CA TYR A 156 -3.62 15.11 -2.41
C TYR A 156 -2.56 14.55 -3.38
N ILE A 157 -2.90 13.52 -4.15
CA ILE A 157 -1.97 12.82 -5.06
C ILE A 157 -2.35 13.00 -6.53
N ILE A 158 -3.35 13.83 -6.82
CA ILE A 158 -3.95 13.96 -8.16
C ILE A 158 -2.94 14.42 -9.20
N TYR A 159 -2.03 15.34 -8.86
CA TYR A 159 -1.00 15.82 -9.78
C TYR A 159 0.04 14.75 -10.13
N PHE A 160 0.33 13.84 -9.18
CA PHE A 160 1.18 12.69 -9.42
C PHE A 160 0.52 11.75 -10.43
N LYS A 161 -0.72 11.33 -10.17
CA LYS A 161 -1.48 10.45 -11.10
C LYS A 161 -1.68 11.11 -12.46
N ASN A 162 -2.00 12.40 -12.52
CA ASN A 162 -2.14 13.13 -13.78
C ASN A 162 -0.83 13.15 -14.58
N THR A 163 0.31 13.28 -13.89
CA THR A 163 1.63 13.20 -14.54
C THR A 163 1.86 11.82 -15.17
N ASN A 164 1.48 10.73 -14.49
CA ASN A 164 1.51 9.38 -15.08
C ASN A 164 0.66 9.28 -16.34
N ARG A 165 -0.57 9.82 -16.31
CA ARG A 165 -1.46 9.84 -17.48
C ARG A 165 -0.90 10.66 -18.63
N GLU A 166 -0.19 11.74 -18.35
CA GLU A 166 0.50 12.53 -19.37
C GLU A 166 1.69 11.77 -19.99
N ILE A 167 2.46 11.03 -19.18
CA ILE A 167 3.54 10.17 -19.65
C ILE A 167 2.99 9.06 -20.56
N GLU A 168 1.92 8.39 -20.16
CA GLU A 168 1.24 7.37 -20.98
C GLU A 168 0.76 7.93 -22.32
N LYS A 169 0.18 9.14 -22.33
CA LYS A 169 -0.22 9.82 -23.57
C LYS A 169 0.97 10.07 -24.49
N LEU A 170 2.10 10.54 -23.95
CA LEU A 170 3.31 10.76 -24.73
C LEU A 170 3.86 9.44 -25.31
N LEU A 171 3.86 8.36 -24.52
CA LEU A 171 4.25 7.03 -25.00
C LEU A 171 3.35 6.56 -26.13
N LYS A 172 2.03 6.71 -25.96
CA LYS A 172 1.03 6.35 -26.97
C LYS A 172 1.25 7.14 -28.27
N ASP A 173 1.44 8.45 -28.17
CA ASP A 173 1.67 9.31 -29.33
C ASP A 173 2.98 8.94 -30.07
N ILE A 174 4.04 8.55 -29.35
CA ILE A 174 5.26 8.07 -30.00
C ILE A 174 5.00 6.75 -30.71
N LEU A 175 4.37 5.77 -30.05
CA LEU A 175 4.29 4.40 -30.56
C LEU A 175 3.20 4.18 -31.61
N GLU A 176 2.01 4.74 -31.42
CA GLU A 176 0.85 4.58 -32.29
C GLU A 176 0.88 5.59 -33.45
N ASN A 177 1.10 6.87 -33.13
CA ASN A 177 1.15 7.94 -34.13
C ASN A 177 2.53 8.07 -34.79
N LYS A 178 3.49 7.21 -34.42
CA LYS A 178 4.86 7.20 -34.94
C LYS A 178 5.56 8.56 -34.85
N ASN A 179 5.22 9.36 -33.83
CA ASN A 179 5.75 10.70 -33.66
C ASN A 179 7.03 10.68 -32.83
N ARG A 180 8.18 10.42 -33.47
CA ARG A 180 9.49 10.40 -32.79
C ARG A 180 9.89 11.75 -32.18
N TYR A 181 9.44 12.86 -32.76
CA TYR A 181 9.90 14.21 -32.41
C TYR A 181 9.49 14.67 -31.00
N ILE A 182 8.53 13.98 -30.36
CA ILE A 182 8.12 14.28 -28.98
C ILE A 182 8.89 13.46 -27.94
N PHE A 183 9.90 12.68 -28.34
CA PHE A 183 10.72 11.91 -27.40
C PHE A 183 11.40 12.80 -26.36
N ASP A 184 11.95 13.95 -26.75
CA ASP A 184 12.57 14.88 -25.80
C ASP A 184 11.56 15.41 -24.77
N LYS A 185 10.31 15.60 -25.19
CA LYS A 185 9.22 16.00 -24.29
C LYS A 185 8.89 14.88 -23.28
N LEU A 186 8.88 13.61 -23.73
CA LEU A 186 8.74 12.46 -22.84
C LEU A 186 9.92 12.38 -21.84
N TYR A 187 11.15 12.49 -22.35
CA TYR A 187 12.37 12.50 -21.56
C TYR A 187 12.32 13.51 -20.42
N ASP A 188 12.04 14.77 -20.74
CA ASP A 188 12.00 15.84 -19.74
C ASP A 188 10.88 15.60 -18.71
N LYS A 189 9.75 15.05 -19.14
CA LYS A 189 8.61 14.78 -18.27
C LYS A 189 8.92 13.66 -17.28
N VAL A 190 9.44 12.53 -17.75
CA VAL A 190 9.83 11.37 -16.93
C VAL A 190 10.91 11.77 -15.94
N LYS A 191 11.96 12.47 -16.40
CA LYS A 191 13.06 12.91 -15.54
C LYS A 191 12.59 13.84 -14.42
N LYS A 192 11.73 14.83 -14.73
CA LYS A 192 11.15 15.72 -13.72
C LYS A 192 10.24 14.98 -12.75
N HIS A 193 9.43 14.04 -13.25
CA HIS A 193 8.56 13.18 -12.44
C HIS A 193 9.35 12.38 -11.40
N TYR A 194 10.43 11.71 -11.82
CA TYR A 194 11.26 10.92 -10.92
C TYR A 194 12.01 11.78 -9.91
N ILE A 195 12.53 12.95 -10.30
CA ILE A 195 13.14 13.89 -9.33
C ILE A 195 12.13 14.31 -8.26
N LYS A 196 10.89 14.68 -8.65
CA LYS A 196 9.83 15.05 -7.70
C LYS A 196 9.44 13.87 -6.80
N LYS A 197 9.38 12.66 -7.35
CA LYS A 197 9.13 11.45 -6.57
C LYS A 197 10.18 11.25 -5.48
N GLU A 198 11.46 11.40 -5.82
CA GLU A 198 12.55 11.29 -4.83
C GLU A 198 12.50 12.39 -3.77
N THR A 199 12.33 13.64 -4.18
CA THR A 199 12.41 14.77 -3.25
C THR A 199 11.17 14.97 -2.39
N LEU A 200 10.01 14.49 -2.83
CA LEU A 200 8.73 14.66 -2.11
C LEU A 200 8.25 13.37 -1.45
N PHE A 201 8.19 12.25 -2.17
CA PHE A 201 7.61 11.03 -1.60
C PHE A 201 8.65 10.25 -0.80
N PHE A 202 9.81 9.95 -1.40
CA PHE A 202 10.83 9.14 -0.74
C PHE A 202 11.42 9.85 0.48
N LEU A 203 11.63 11.16 0.40
CA LEU A 203 12.14 11.95 1.51
C LEU A 203 11.20 11.92 2.72
N GLU A 204 9.90 12.15 2.53
CA GLU A 204 8.92 12.14 3.62
C GLU A 204 8.76 10.73 4.20
N LEU A 205 8.59 9.71 3.35
CA LEU A 205 8.50 8.31 3.80
C LEU A 205 9.73 7.87 4.62
N LYS A 206 10.92 8.33 4.26
CA LYS A 206 12.15 8.06 5.01
C LYS A 206 12.13 8.66 6.41
N LYS A 207 11.54 9.85 6.61
CA LYS A 207 11.38 10.45 7.96
C LYS A 207 10.52 9.59 8.87
N HIS A 208 9.58 8.84 8.28
CA HIS A 208 8.71 7.89 8.96
C HIS A 208 9.26 6.45 8.98
N ASN A 209 10.56 6.24 8.72
CA ASN A 209 11.21 4.92 8.67
C ASN A 209 10.59 3.94 7.66
N ASN A 210 10.02 4.44 6.55
CA ASN A 210 9.43 3.66 5.47
C ASN A 210 10.24 3.86 4.17
N ASP A 211 11.55 3.62 4.21
CA ASP A 211 12.48 3.94 3.13
C ASP A 211 12.60 2.84 2.05
N GLU A 212 11.94 1.70 2.24
CA GLU A 212 11.99 0.54 1.35
C GLU A 212 11.65 0.85 -0.11
N PRO A 213 10.57 1.61 -0.44
CA PRO A 213 10.27 1.95 -1.82
C PRO A 213 11.39 2.75 -2.48
N SER A 214 12.03 3.66 -1.74
CA SER A 214 13.12 4.48 -2.27
C SER A 214 14.36 3.66 -2.60
N LYS A 215 14.66 2.60 -1.83
CA LYS A 215 15.79 1.71 -2.10
C LYS A 215 15.64 0.91 -3.40
N VAL A 216 14.42 0.56 -3.77
CA VAL A 216 14.14 -0.30 -4.93
C VAL A 216 13.76 0.54 -6.16
N MET A 217 12.85 1.50 -6.00
CA MET A 217 12.32 2.28 -7.11
C MET A 217 13.34 3.27 -7.67
N SER A 218 14.21 3.88 -6.84
CA SER A 218 15.27 4.77 -7.36
C SER A 218 16.25 4.07 -8.30
N LYS A 219 16.54 2.78 -8.07
CA LYS A 219 17.37 2.01 -9.00
C LYS A 219 16.68 1.83 -10.35
N VAL A 220 15.40 1.43 -10.33
CA VAL A 220 14.62 1.24 -11.56
C VAL A 220 14.42 2.57 -12.29
N ASP A 221 14.21 3.67 -11.57
CA ASP A 221 14.14 5.02 -12.15
C ASP A 221 15.43 5.37 -12.88
N LYS A 222 16.58 5.12 -12.23
CA LYS A 222 17.89 5.32 -12.85
C LYS A 222 18.06 4.46 -14.10
N ASP A 223 17.73 3.17 -14.03
CA ASP A 223 17.84 2.26 -15.17
C ASP A 223 16.96 2.73 -16.35
N ILE A 224 15.76 3.27 -16.08
CA ILE A 224 14.90 3.88 -17.10
C ILE A 224 15.56 5.13 -17.70
N ILE A 225 16.09 6.04 -16.88
CA ILE A 225 16.75 7.25 -17.36
C ILE A 225 18.01 6.93 -18.19
N ASP A 226 18.85 6.01 -17.72
CA ASP A 226 20.04 5.56 -18.43
C ASP A 226 19.66 4.95 -19.79
N TYR A 227 18.54 4.21 -19.85
CA TYR A 227 18.02 3.66 -21.10
C TYR A 227 17.46 4.74 -22.03
N MET A 228 16.81 5.78 -21.49
CA MET A 228 16.38 6.94 -22.28
C MET A 228 17.58 7.73 -22.82
N ASP A 229 18.66 7.86 -22.05
CA ASP A 229 19.91 8.49 -22.48
C ASP A 229 20.57 7.69 -23.61
N TYR A 230 20.53 6.36 -23.55
CA TYR A 230 20.93 5.50 -24.67
C TYR A 230 20.13 5.81 -25.94
N ILE A 231 18.79 5.85 -25.87
CA ILE A 231 17.94 6.14 -27.03
C ILE A 231 18.23 7.55 -27.59
N LYS A 232 18.45 8.53 -26.71
CA LYS A 232 18.71 9.92 -27.07
C LYS A 232 20.03 10.12 -27.80
N ASN A 233 21.10 9.47 -27.33
CA ASN A 233 22.46 9.79 -27.73
C ASN A 233 23.01 8.93 -28.87
N ASN A 234 22.37 7.81 -29.21
CA ASN A 234 22.91 6.85 -30.19
C ASN A 234 22.43 7.03 -31.64
N ASN A 235 21.79 8.17 -31.98
CA ASN A 235 21.34 8.48 -33.36
C ASN A 235 20.65 7.30 -34.08
N LEU A 236 19.74 6.62 -33.37
CA LEU A 236 19.06 5.43 -33.89
C LEU A 236 18.29 5.75 -35.18
N ASP A 237 18.25 4.84 -36.14
CA ASP A 237 17.27 4.92 -37.23
C ASP A 237 15.84 4.73 -36.70
N ASP A 238 14.82 5.05 -37.49
CA ASP A 238 13.44 5.00 -37.02
C ASP A 238 12.98 3.59 -36.62
N ASN A 239 13.39 2.55 -37.34
CA ASN A 239 12.99 1.18 -37.00
C ASN A 239 13.59 0.79 -35.64
N THR A 240 14.89 1.01 -35.46
CA THR A 240 15.58 0.74 -34.20
C THR A 240 15.02 1.58 -33.07
N PHE A 241 14.75 2.87 -33.30
CA PHE A 241 14.12 3.76 -32.32
C PHE A 241 12.79 3.19 -31.82
N PHE A 242 11.88 2.78 -32.71
CA PHE A 242 10.57 2.26 -32.26
C PHE A 242 10.68 0.91 -31.54
N ILE A 243 11.63 0.04 -31.91
CA ILE A 243 11.90 -1.21 -31.17
C ILE A 243 12.32 -0.90 -29.74
N GLU A 244 13.27 0.02 -29.54
CA GLU A 244 13.74 0.42 -28.22
C GLU A 244 12.65 1.18 -27.43
N MET A 245 11.84 2.00 -28.11
CA MET A 245 10.69 2.67 -27.49
C MET A 245 9.63 1.69 -26.98
N HIS A 246 9.40 0.55 -27.65
CA HIS A 246 8.48 -0.47 -27.15
C HIS A 246 8.98 -1.09 -25.84
N LYS A 247 10.29 -1.35 -25.72
CA LYS A 247 10.90 -1.83 -24.48
C LYS A 247 10.81 -0.78 -23.37
N LEU A 248 11.15 0.47 -23.69
CA LEU A 248 11.07 1.60 -22.74
C LEU A 248 9.64 1.79 -22.23
N CYS A 249 8.64 1.70 -23.11
CA CYS A 249 7.23 1.79 -22.76
C CYS A 249 6.83 0.72 -21.74
N GLY A 250 7.29 -0.52 -21.92
CA GLY A 250 7.10 -1.58 -20.94
C GLY A 250 7.64 -1.21 -19.56
N ASN A 251 8.89 -0.73 -19.51
CA ASN A 251 9.54 -0.34 -18.26
C ASN A 251 8.86 0.86 -17.57
N ILE A 252 8.44 1.87 -18.33
CA ILE A 252 7.74 3.04 -17.78
C ILE A 252 6.34 2.68 -17.27
N ASN A 253 5.58 1.90 -18.01
CA ASN A 253 4.25 1.45 -17.57
C ASN A 253 4.35 0.59 -16.30
N ASP A 254 5.40 -0.23 -16.21
CA ASP A 254 5.70 -1.00 -15.02
C ASP A 254 6.02 -0.11 -13.80
N MET A 255 6.78 0.97 -14.00
CA MET A 255 7.04 1.96 -12.95
C MET A 255 5.76 2.71 -12.54
N ILE A 256 4.95 3.18 -13.50
CA ILE A 256 3.65 3.82 -13.22
C ILE A 256 2.76 2.89 -12.38
N PHE A 257 2.73 1.60 -12.74
CA PHE A 257 2.01 0.60 -11.99
C PHE A 257 2.51 0.51 -10.54
N LYS A 258 3.83 0.41 -10.32
CA LYS A 258 4.43 0.41 -8.98
C LYS A 258 4.10 1.69 -8.21
N GLU A 259 4.17 2.84 -8.85
CA GLU A 259 3.87 4.12 -8.22
C GLU A 259 2.43 4.17 -7.71
N GLU A 260 1.46 3.82 -8.55
CA GLU A 260 0.04 3.95 -8.21
C GLU A 260 -0.47 2.87 -7.25
N ASN A 261 0.13 1.67 -7.29
CA ASN A 261 -0.37 0.53 -6.51
C ASN A 261 0.50 0.21 -5.28
N ILE A 262 1.67 0.85 -5.15
CA ILE A 262 2.58 0.61 -4.03
C ILE A 262 2.94 1.94 -3.35
N LEU A 263 3.58 2.85 -4.08
CA LEU A 263 4.12 4.08 -3.49
C LEU A 263 3.02 4.99 -2.95
N ILE A 264 2.01 5.29 -3.77
CA ILE A 264 0.92 6.18 -3.39
C ILE A 264 0.13 5.62 -2.21
N PRO A 265 -0.33 4.34 -2.22
CA PRO A 265 -1.01 3.75 -1.07
C PRO A 265 -0.18 3.78 0.21
N LEU A 266 1.13 3.51 0.11
CA LEU A 266 2.02 3.58 1.27
C LEU A 266 2.10 5.02 1.81
N ALA A 267 2.34 6.01 0.93
CA ALA A 267 2.41 7.41 1.31
C ALA A 267 1.13 7.88 2.01
N ILE A 268 -0.05 7.56 1.45
CA ILE A 268 -1.35 7.88 2.06
C ILE A 268 -1.50 7.26 3.45
N SER A 269 -0.93 6.08 3.66
CA SER A 269 -1.10 5.34 4.90
C SER A 269 -0.14 5.70 6.02
N VAL A 270 1.02 6.24 5.66
CA VAL A 270 2.12 6.57 6.57
C VAL A 270 2.14 8.06 6.88
N LEU A 271 1.93 8.90 5.88
CA LEU A 271 2.15 10.34 6.00
C LEU A 271 0.92 11.03 6.60
N PRO A 272 1.11 11.97 7.56
CA PRO A 272 0.04 12.81 8.06
C PRO A 272 -0.46 13.78 6.98
N GLU A 273 -1.67 14.32 7.19
CA GLU A 273 -2.38 15.14 6.20
C GLU A 273 -1.62 16.40 5.77
N ASP A 274 -0.91 17.05 6.69
CA ASP A 274 -0.08 18.23 6.42
C ASP A 274 1.11 17.92 5.51
N GLU A 275 1.72 16.74 5.65
CA GLU A 275 2.77 16.27 4.75
C GLU A 275 2.22 15.90 3.37
N LEU A 276 1.06 15.25 3.30
CA LEU A 276 0.38 14.95 2.03
C LEU A 276 0.00 16.25 1.29
N LYS A 277 -0.45 17.27 2.02
CA LYS A 277 -0.71 18.60 1.47
C LYS A 277 0.57 19.29 0.98
N TYR A 278 1.66 19.20 1.74
CA TYR A 278 2.96 19.69 1.31
C TYR A 278 3.42 19.03 0.01
N ILE A 279 3.29 17.71 -0.09
CA ILE A 279 3.59 16.96 -1.32
C ILE A 279 2.76 17.51 -2.47
N LYS A 280 1.43 17.60 -2.32
CA LYS A 280 0.53 18.13 -3.34
C LYS A 280 0.97 19.51 -3.85
N GLU A 281 1.19 20.46 -2.95
CA GLU A 281 1.52 21.85 -3.28
C GLU A 281 2.87 22.00 -3.99
N ASN A 282 3.84 21.17 -3.63
CA ASN A 282 5.18 21.21 -4.23
C ASN A 282 5.31 20.28 -5.45
N TYR A 283 4.33 19.40 -5.67
CA TYR A 283 4.25 18.63 -6.92
C TYR A 283 3.85 19.49 -8.11
N ILE A 284 3.06 20.55 -7.88
CA ILE A 284 2.62 21.50 -8.90
C ILE A 284 3.77 22.41 -9.35
N LYS A 285 4.57 22.88 -8.38
CA LYS A 285 5.68 23.83 -8.59
C LYS A 285 6.83 23.20 -9.37
#